data_AF-A0A950P4M8-F1
#
_entry.id   AF-A0A950P4M8-F1
#
_cell.length_a   1.000
_cell.length_b   1.000
_cell.length_c   1.000
_cell.angle_alpha   90.00
_cell.angle_beta   90.00
_cell.angle_gamma   90.00
#
_symmetry.space_group_name_H-M   'P 1'
#
loop_
_entity.id
_entity.type
_entity.pdbx_description
1 polymer ?
#
loop_
_entity_poly.entity_id
_entity_poly.type
_entity_poly.pdbx_seq_one_letter_code
_entity_poly.pdbx_strand_id
1 'polypeptide(L)' 'MAGVEALTASERRVAQLAAQGMTNRQIAQALFVSLPTVVTHLGHCYQKLDIESREQLPAVLRAAPPGDA' A
#
# COMPACT_ATOMS: atom_id res chain seq x y z
N MET A 1 -2.78 6.85 -15.01
CA MET A 1 -3.48 7.37 -13.81
C MET A 1 -2.51 7.23 -12.64
N ALA A 2 -2.32 8.29 -11.87
CA ALA A 2 -1.55 8.28 -10.62
C ALA A 2 -2.54 8.40 -9.45
N GLY A 3 -2.20 7.84 -8.29
CA GLY A 3 -3.06 7.83 -7.10
C GLY A 3 -3.64 6.45 -6.75
N VAL A 4 -4.41 6.41 -5.65
CA VAL A 4 -4.88 5.18 -4.99
C VAL A 4 -5.74 4.29 -5.90
N GLU A 5 -6.42 4.89 -6.87
CA GLU A 5 -7.24 4.18 -7.86
C GLU A 5 -6.40 3.36 -8.84
N ALA A 6 -5.15 3.78 -9.12
CA ALA A 6 -4.22 3.09 -10.02
C ALA A 6 -3.55 1.87 -9.37
N LEU A 7 -3.72 1.69 -8.06
CA LEU A 7 -3.25 0.50 -7.35
C LEU A 7 -4.16 -0.68 -7.65
N THR A 8 -3.56 -1.85 -7.85
CA THR A 8 -4.28 -3.13 -7.87
C THR A 8 -4.85 -3.46 -6.48
N ALA A 9 -5.79 -4.41 -6.40
CA ALA A 9 -6.36 -4.82 -5.12
C ALA A 9 -5.31 -5.30 -4.11
N SER A 10 -4.29 -6.03 -4.57
CA SER A 10 -3.19 -6.51 -3.72
C SER A 10 -2.29 -5.36 -3.23
N GLU A 11 -1.94 -4.44 -4.13
CA GLU A 11 -1.16 -3.24 -3.80
C GLU A 11 -1.90 -2.36 -2.79
N ARG A 12 -3.21 -2.13 -2.98
CA ARG A 12 -4.05 -1.40 -2.02
C ARG A 12 -4.03 -2.04 -0.64
N ARG A 13 -4.21 -3.36 -0.56
CA ARG A 13 -4.18 -4.09 0.71
C ARG A 13 -2.84 -3.96 1.42
N VAL A 14 -1.74 -4.14 0.69
CA VAL A 14 -0.38 -3.97 1.24
C VAL A 14 -0.18 -2.53 1.74
N ALA A 15 -0.55 -1.52 0.95
CA ALA A 15 -0.45 -0.11 1.30
C ALA A 15 -1.29 0.25 2.55
N GLN A 16 -2.51 -0.26 2.65
CA GLN A 16 -3.38 -0.05 3.82
C GLN A 16 -2.81 -0.63 5.10
N LEU A 17 -2.32 -1.88 5.08
CA LEU A 17 -1.70 -2.50 6.25
C LEU A 17 -0.40 -1.79 6.63
N ALA A 18 0.39 -1.35 5.64
CA ALA A 18 1.59 -0.56 5.88
C ALA A 18 1.26 0.81 6.51
N ALA A 19 0.18 1.46 6.08
CA ALA A 19 -0.29 2.72 6.67
C ALA A 19 -0.80 2.56 8.11
N GLN A 20 -1.29 1.38 8.48
CA GLN A 20 -1.68 1.04 9.86
C GLN A 20 -0.48 0.76 10.79
N GLY A 21 0.75 0.85 10.29
CA GLY A 21 1.96 0.60 11.10
C GLY A 21 2.45 -0.85 11.08
N MET A 22 1.83 -1.76 10.33
CA MET A 22 2.27 -3.17 10.25
C MET A 22 3.61 -3.33 9.53
N THR A 23 4.52 -4.14 10.04
CA THR A 23 5.80 -4.40 9.38
C THR A 23 5.64 -5.27 8.13
N ASN A 24 6.59 -5.23 7.19
CA ASN A 24 6.56 -6.07 5.98
C ASN A 24 6.40 -7.57 6.30
N ARG A 25 6.96 -8.05 7.43
CA ARG A 25 6.77 -9.42 7.92
C ARG A 25 5.32 -9.70 8.35
N GLN A 26 4.72 -8.78 9.10
CA GLN A 26 3.33 -8.92 9.53
C GLN A 26 2.36 -8.85 8.34
N ILE A 27 2.63 -7.97 7.37
CA ILE A 27 1.86 -7.87 6.12
C ILE A 27 1.97 -9.17 5.32
N ALA A 28 3.18 -9.71 5.17
CA ALA A 28 3.43 -10.97 4.49
C ALA A 28 2.61 -12.12 5.13
N GLN A 29 2.61 -12.20 6.46
CA GLN A 29 1.81 -13.18 7.19
C GLN A 29 0.30 -12.95 7.03
N ALA A 30 -0.16 -11.70 7.16
CA ALA A 30 -1.59 -11.35 7.07
C ALA A 30 -2.18 -11.63 5.69
N LEU A 31 -1.37 -11.44 4.63
CA LEU A 31 -1.79 -11.65 3.24
C LEU A 31 -1.39 -13.03 2.70
N PHE A 32 -0.76 -13.89 3.51
CA PHE A 32 -0.24 -15.20 3.09
C PHE A 32 0.68 -15.13 1.86
N VAL A 33 1.55 -14.11 1.80
CA VAL A 33 2.52 -13.90 0.72
C VAL A 33 3.95 -13.86 1.26
N SER A 34 4.93 -13.99 0.36
CA SER A 34 6.33 -13.87 0.73
C SER A 34 6.72 -12.42 1.02
N LEU A 35 7.65 -12.22 1.96
CA LEU A 35 8.21 -10.90 2.27
C LEU A 35 8.76 -10.13 1.05
N PRO A 36 9.53 -10.74 0.11
CA PRO A 36 9.94 -10.05 -1.11
C PRO A 36 8.75 -9.58 -1.95
N THR A 37 7.64 -10.32 -1.99
CA THR A 37 6.43 -9.91 -2.70
C THR A 37 5.84 -8.64 -2.10
N VAL A 38 5.82 -8.52 -0.76
CA VAL A 38 5.39 -7.29 -0.07
C VAL A 38 6.28 -6.11 -0.43
N VAL A 39 7.61 -6.31 -0.44
CA VAL A 39 8.57 -5.25 -0.81
C VAL A 39 8.35 -4.79 -2.24
N THR A 40 8.19 -5.71 -3.19
CA THR A 40 7.88 -5.38 -4.59
C THR A 40 6.57 -4.62 -4.72
N HIS A 41 5.51 -5.07 -4.04
CA HIS A 41 4.22 -4.37 -4.05
C HIS A 41 4.34 -2.97 -3.45
N LEU A 42 5.05 -2.78 -2.35
CA LEU A 42 5.29 -1.46 -1.77
C LEU A 42 6.07 -0.56 -2.73
N GLY A 43 7.10 -1.07 -3.39
CA GLY A 43 7.86 -0.30 -4.39
C GLY A 43 6.97 0.19 -5.54
N HIS A 44 6.12 -0.68 -6.08
CA HIS A 44 5.16 -0.29 -7.11
C HIS A 44 4.10 0.69 -6.56
N CYS A 45 3.64 0.51 -5.32
CA CYS A 45 2.73 1.46 -4.68
C CYS A 45 3.35 2.84 -4.59
N TYR A 46 4.59 2.94 -4.11
CA TYR A 46 5.30 4.21 -3.96
C TYR A 46 5.45 4.93 -5.28
N GLN A 47 5.81 4.21 -6.34
CA GLN A 47 5.93 4.78 -7.68
C GLN A 47 4.58 5.24 -8.26
N LYS A 48 3.50 4.50 -8.02
CA LYS A 48 2.15 4.86 -8.51
C LYS A 48 1.49 5.99 -7.73
N LEU A 49 1.84 6.10 -6.44
CA LEU A 49 1.36 7.14 -5.54
C LEU A 49 2.24 8.39 -5.54
N ASP A 50 3.38 8.35 -6.22
CA ASP A 50 4.39 9.41 -6.26
C ASP A 50 4.89 9.80 -4.85
N ILE A 51 5.22 8.78 -4.05
CA ILE A 51 5.74 8.96 -2.68
C ILE A 51 7.08 8.28 -2.49
N GLU A 52 7.85 8.81 -1.55
CA GLU A 52 9.21 8.34 -1.24
C GLU A 52 9.26 7.56 0.07
N SER A 53 8.30 7.83 0.97
CA SER A 53 8.32 7.29 2.33
C SER A 53 7.00 6.66 2.72
N ARG A 54 7.11 5.54 3.46
CA ARG A 54 6.00 4.83 4.09
C ARG A 54 5.09 5.73 4.93
N GLU A 55 5.67 6.70 5.63
CA GLU A 55 4.95 7.66 6.47
C GLU A 55 3.99 8.57 5.69
N GLN A 56 4.16 8.68 4.37
CA GLN A 56 3.26 9.41 3.49
C GLN A 56 2.01 8.57 3.15
N LEU A 57 2.08 7.23 3.21
CA LEU A 57 0.97 6.34 2.86
C LEU A 57 -0.36 6.69 3.56
N PRO A 58 -0.42 6.94 4.89
CA PRO A 58 -1.68 7.26 5.56
C PRO A 58 -2.31 8.54 5.02
N ALA A 59 -1.50 9.55 4.68
CA ALA A 59 -1.98 10.80 4.13
C ALA A 59 -2.55 10.60 2.71
N VAL A 60 -1.81 9.90 1.84
CA VAL A 60 -2.22 9.68 0.44
C VAL A 60 -3.43 8.75 0.34
N LEU A 61 -3.48 7.70 1.18
CA LEU A 61 -4.62 6.78 1.23
C LEU A 61 -5.90 7.42 1.77
N ARG A 62 -5.77 8.43 2.64
CA ARG A 62 -6.91 9.17 3.21
C ARG A 62 -7.38 10.30 2.29
N ALA A 63 -6.50 10.78 1.41
CA ALA A 63 -6.83 11.74 0.37
C ALA A 63 -7.61 11.12 -0.80
N ALA A 64 -7.57 9.79 -0.96
CA ALA A 64 -8.56 9.12 -1.79
C ALA A 64 -9.94 9.30 -1.16
N PRO A 65 -10.95 9.79 -1.89
CA PRO A 65 -12.30 9.82 -1.36
C PRO A 65 -12.66 8.39 -0.92
N PRO A 66 -13.35 8.21 0.22
CA PRO A 66 -13.95 6.93 0.56
C PRO A 66 -15.03 6.61 -0.48
N GLY A 67 -14.64 6.02 -1.60
CA GLY A 67 -15.52 5.45 -2.61
C GLY A 67 -15.10 4.00 -2.80
N ASP A 68 -15.94 2.98 -2.63
CA ASP A 68 -17.37 2.92 -2.34
C ASP A 68 -17.60 1.61 -1.57
N ALA A 69 -18.73 1.51 -0.87
CA ALA A 69 -19.13 0.38 -0.04
C ALA A 69 -19.46 -0.89 -0.85
#